data_AF-A0A7R9GZR0-F1
#
_entry.id   AF-A0A7R9GZR0-F1
#
_cell.length_a   1.000
_cell.length_b   1.000
_cell.length_c   1.000
_cell.angle_alpha   90.00
_cell.angle_beta   90.00
_cell.angle_gamma   90.00
#
_symmetry.space_group_name_H-M   'P 1'
#
loop_
_entity.id
_entity.type
_entity.pdbx_description
1 polymer ?
#
loop_
_entity_poly.entity_id
_entity_poly.type
_entity_poly.pdbx_seq_one_letter_code
_entity_poly.pdbx_strand_id
1 'polypeptide(L)'
;MEKVAALKDKGNSALQAGKFDEAIQNYTAAIALDGSNHVLYSNRSAAYAKAGKYTQALEDAEKTVQLKPDWGKGYSRKGSALAYLGRIEESISAYEAGLRHEPDNAQLKEGLEEVKGQLFDNQGMSNPFKTPDLFSKLATDPRTRSFLDDPEYVKLIQELQTNPRSLGMKLNDTRVLTTLSVLLGLNINKGSTEDDMDTTPPPPKRQPPKQQPPPKPKEQKMDVDLTDAQREALKEKELGNEAYKKKNFEEALKHYNKAVELNDKEITYLNNIAAVYFEQKEYKKCIEYCEKAVEVGRENRADFKLIAKAFTRSGNAYKKLGDLYSAKIAFEKSLSEHRTPEAKALLSDIEKVIKAEERRAYIDPVKAEEEKELGNELFKNGDYANAIKHYTEAIKRNPDDPKYYSNRAACYTKLAAFDLGLKDCDKCLELDPKFIKGWIRKGKILQGMQQHGKALSAYQKAIEMDPNNSEALEGYRSCTMAVNSNPEEVRKRAMADPEVQAIMRDPAMRLILEQMQNDPKALQDHLKNPDIAAKIQKLLESGLIAIH
;
A
#
# COMPACT_ATOMS: atom_id res chain seq x y z
N MET A 1 -6.79 39.85 23.10
CA MET A 1 -7.30 39.68 21.72
C MET A 1 -6.66 40.63 20.72
N GLU A 2 -6.49 41.94 21.01
CA GLU A 2 -5.87 42.89 20.06
C GLU A 2 -4.47 42.48 19.57
N LYS A 3 -3.62 42.00 20.48
CA LYS A 3 -2.26 41.53 20.12
C LYS A 3 -2.26 40.31 19.18
N VAL A 4 -3.24 39.40 19.32
CA VAL A 4 -3.40 38.22 18.44
C VAL A 4 -3.84 38.66 17.05
N ALA A 5 -4.81 39.57 16.97
CA ALA A 5 -5.28 40.13 15.71
C ALA A 5 -4.15 40.86 14.96
N ALA A 6 -3.39 41.70 15.66
CA ALA A 6 -2.25 42.42 15.06
C ALA A 6 -1.18 41.47 14.50
N LEU A 7 -0.85 40.39 15.22
CA LEU A 7 0.11 39.38 14.73
C LEU A 7 -0.43 38.59 13.55
N LYS A 8 -1.72 38.22 13.58
CA LYS A 8 -2.40 37.57 12.44
C LYS A 8 -2.36 38.46 11.20
N ASP A 9 -2.62 39.75 11.33
CA ASP A 9 -2.66 40.69 10.20
C ASP A 9 -1.26 40.97 9.64
N LYS A 10 -0.23 41.04 10.50
CA LYS A 10 1.17 41.03 10.08
C LYS A 10 1.53 39.75 9.32
N GLY A 11 1.12 38.59 9.84
CA GLY A 11 1.32 37.31 9.16
C GLY A 11 0.64 37.26 7.78
N ASN A 12 -0.60 37.76 7.68
CA ASN A 12 -1.33 37.85 6.41
C ASN A 12 -0.61 38.76 5.41
N SER A 13 -0.10 39.91 5.87
CA SER A 13 0.63 40.87 5.04
C SER A 13 1.95 40.28 4.54
N ALA A 14 2.70 39.60 5.42
CA ALA A 14 3.93 38.89 5.04
C ALA A 14 3.66 37.76 4.03
N LEU A 15 2.56 37.01 4.21
CA LEU A 15 2.15 35.94 3.31
C LEU A 15 1.77 36.46 1.92
N GLN A 16 1.11 37.62 1.84
CA GLN A 16 0.82 38.30 0.57
C GLN A 16 2.09 38.82 -0.11
N ALA A 17 3.06 39.30 0.68
CA ALA A 17 4.36 39.75 0.20
C ALA A 17 5.34 38.62 -0.18
N GLY A 18 4.93 37.35 -0.10
CA GLY A 18 5.79 36.19 -0.41
C GLY A 18 6.85 35.88 0.66
N LYS A 19 6.81 36.56 1.82
CA LYS A 19 7.75 36.37 2.92
C LYS A 19 7.26 35.26 3.86
N PHE A 20 7.40 34.01 3.42
CA PHE A 20 6.75 32.88 4.07
C PHE A 20 7.26 32.61 5.49
N ASP A 21 8.57 32.70 5.74
CA ASP A 21 9.12 32.47 7.09
C ASP A 21 8.68 33.57 8.08
N GLU A 22 8.60 34.82 7.65
CA GLU A 22 8.08 35.92 8.47
C GLU A 22 6.58 35.71 8.77
N ALA A 23 5.80 35.25 7.79
CA ALA A 23 4.39 34.90 8.02
C ALA A 23 4.24 33.77 9.05
N ILE A 24 5.05 32.70 8.92
CA ILE A 24 5.07 31.57 9.85
C ILE A 24 5.43 32.02 11.27
N GLN A 25 6.43 32.89 11.43
CA GLN A 25 6.84 33.44 12.72
C GLN A 25 5.70 34.24 13.37
N ASN A 26 5.05 35.14 12.62
CA ASN A 26 3.94 35.95 13.13
C ASN A 26 2.74 35.08 13.54
N TYR A 27 2.36 34.07 12.74
CA TYR A 27 1.29 33.16 13.12
C TYR A 27 1.67 32.29 14.32
N THR A 28 2.92 31.85 14.43
CA THR A 28 3.41 31.08 15.58
C THR A 28 3.34 31.91 16.86
N ALA A 29 3.73 33.18 16.80
CA ALA A 29 3.57 34.10 17.92
C ALA A 29 2.10 34.34 18.27
N ALA A 30 1.21 34.43 17.26
CA ALA A 30 -0.23 34.56 17.49
C ALA A 30 -0.83 33.30 18.16
N ILE A 31 -0.42 32.11 17.71
CA ILE A 31 -0.85 30.81 18.28
C ILE A 31 -0.37 30.64 19.71
N ALA A 32 0.84 31.09 20.04
CA ALA A 32 1.34 31.08 21.41
C ALA A 32 0.49 31.92 22.38
N LEU A 33 -0.21 32.93 21.87
CA LEU A 33 -1.13 33.77 22.65
C LEU A 33 -2.57 33.23 22.64
N ASP A 34 -2.98 32.53 21.58
CA ASP A 34 -4.30 31.91 21.45
C ASP A 34 -4.21 30.59 20.68
N GLY A 35 -3.94 29.51 21.43
CA GLY A 35 -3.78 28.17 20.87
C GLY A 35 -5.09 27.48 20.47
N SER A 36 -6.24 28.11 20.73
CA SER A 36 -7.58 27.57 20.44
C SER A 36 -8.15 28.05 19.09
N ASN A 37 -7.50 29.03 18.48
CA ASN A 37 -7.99 29.68 17.28
C ASN A 37 -7.62 28.92 15.99
N HIS A 38 -8.56 28.10 15.53
CA HIS A 38 -8.46 27.30 14.30
C HIS A 38 -8.04 28.11 13.05
N VAL A 39 -8.36 29.41 12.97
CA VAL A 39 -8.00 30.27 11.82
C VAL A 39 -6.49 30.50 11.76
N LEU A 40 -5.82 30.64 12.90
CA LEU A 40 -4.37 30.86 12.95
C LEU A 40 -3.61 29.65 12.43
N TYR A 41 -4.02 28.44 12.82
CA TYR A 41 -3.48 27.20 12.28
C TYR A 41 -3.76 27.06 10.78
N SER A 42 -4.97 27.40 10.31
CA SER A 42 -5.28 27.36 8.86
C SER A 42 -4.40 28.32 8.04
N ASN A 43 -4.11 29.50 8.59
CA ASN A 43 -3.27 30.49 7.93
C ASN A 43 -1.78 30.11 7.95
N ARG A 44 -1.30 29.55 9.08
CA ARG A 44 0.07 29.03 9.18
C ARG A 44 0.27 27.79 8.31
N SER A 45 -0.71 26.90 8.23
CA SER A 45 -0.76 25.79 7.27
C SER A 45 -0.57 26.28 5.83
N ALA A 46 -1.28 27.35 5.44
CA ALA A 46 -1.13 27.95 4.12
C ALA A 46 0.27 28.52 3.88
N ALA A 47 0.85 29.17 4.89
CA ALA A 47 2.21 29.71 4.82
C ALA A 47 3.26 28.59 4.70
N TYR A 48 3.12 27.51 5.46
CA TYR A 48 3.96 26.31 5.34
C TYR A 48 3.85 25.68 3.95
N ALA A 49 2.64 25.54 3.41
CA ALA A 49 2.45 24.99 2.07
C ALA A 49 3.13 25.85 1.00
N LYS A 50 3.00 27.19 1.06
CA LYS A 50 3.72 28.09 0.14
C LYS A 50 5.24 28.06 0.32
N ALA A 51 5.73 27.73 1.50
CA ALA A 51 7.15 27.53 1.79
C ALA A 51 7.67 26.14 1.40
N GLY A 52 6.85 25.26 0.81
CA GLY A 52 7.23 23.87 0.50
C GLY A 52 7.32 22.94 1.73
N LYS A 53 6.90 23.42 2.91
CA LYS A 53 6.96 22.72 4.20
C LYS A 53 5.67 21.90 4.43
N TYR A 54 5.42 20.92 3.56
CA TYR A 54 4.10 20.26 3.47
C TYR A 54 3.73 19.40 4.68
N THR A 55 4.69 18.78 5.36
CA THR A 55 4.44 18.01 6.60
C THR A 55 3.91 18.93 7.71
N GLN A 56 4.56 20.07 7.95
CA GLN A 56 4.07 21.06 8.93
C GLN A 56 2.72 21.68 8.50
N ALA A 57 2.52 21.87 7.19
CA ALA A 57 1.23 22.33 6.66
C ALA A 57 0.10 21.34 6.98
N LEU A 58 0.37 20.03 6.89
CA LEU A 58 -0.57 18.98 7.25
C LEU A 58 -0.87 18.97 8.75
N GLU A 59 0.15 19.01 9.60
CA GLU A 59 -0.03 19.05 11.06
C GLU A 59 -0.94 20.21 11.50
N ASP A 60 -0.70 21.42 10.97
CA ASP A 60 -1.55 22.58 11.25
C ASP A 60 -2.96 22.43 10.68
N ALA A 61 -3.11 21.82 9.50
CA ALA A 61 -4.43 21.56 8.92
C ALA A 61 -5.24 20.55 9.75
N GLU A 62 -4.59 19.50 10.25
CA GLU A 62 -5.22 18.54 11.17
C GLU A 62 -5.60 19.20 12.48
N LYS A 63 -4.76 20.10 13.00
CA LYS A 63 -5.09 20.89 14.18
C LYS A 63 -6.27 21.82 13.94
N THR A 64 -6.38 22.45 12.77
CA THR A 64 -7.56 23.24 12.37
C THR A 64 -8.82 22.39 12.38
N VAL A 65 -8.80 21.21 11.77
CA VAL A 65 -9.96 20.30 11.74
C VAL A 65 -10.31 19.80 13.14
N GLN A 66 -9.31 19.52 13.99
CA GLN A 66 -9.54 19.14 15.39
C GLN A 66 -10.24 20.25 16.19
N LEU A 67 -9.80 21.51 16.01
CA LEU A 67 -10.36 22.66 16.74
C LEU A 67 -11.72 23.09 16.19
N LYS A 68 -11.97 22.91 14.90
CA LYS A 68 -13.25 23.24 14.25
C LYS A 68 -13.61 22.21 13.16
N PRO A 69 -14.27 21.08 13.54
CA PRO A 69 -14.56 19.97 12.62
C PRO A 69 -15.63 20.26 11.57
N ASP A 70 -16.41 21.33 11.74
CA ASP A 70 -17.50 21.74 10.85
C ASP A 70 -17.08 22.76 9.78
N TRP A 71 -15.79 23.09 9.69
CA TRP A 71 -15.30 24.15 8.81
C TRP A 71 -14.58 23.62 7.58
N GLY A 72 -15.18 23.82 6.40
CA GLY A 72 -14.68 23.30 5.13
C GLY A 72 -13.26 23.77 4.79
N LYS A 73 -12.86 24.97 5.21
CA LYS A 73 -11.50 25.48 4.95
C LYS A 73 -10.41 24.63 5.61
N GLY A 74 -10.67 24.03 6.78
CA GLY A 74 -9.73 23.12 7.43
C GLY A 74 -9.46 21.88 6.59
N TYR A 75 -10.52 21.27 6.06
CA TYR A 75 -10.41 20.13 5.15
C TYR A 75 -9.75 20.49 3.82
N SER A 76 -10.02 21.69 3.29
CA SER A 76 -9.34 22.19 2.09
C SER A 76 -7.83 22.28 2.30
N ARG A 77 -7.38 22.83 3.45
CA ARG A 77 -5.95 22.85 3.83
C ARG A 77 -5.36 21.44 3.95
N LYS A 78 -6.09 20.53 4.60
CA LYS A 78 -5.66 19.14 4.81
C LYS A 78 -5.52 18.40 3.49
N GLY A 79 -6.52 18.49 2.62
CA GLY A 79 -6.54 17.91 1.29
C GLY A 79 -5.38 18.41 0.43
N SER A 80 -5.16 19.73 0.37
CA SER A 80 -4.03 20.29 -0.39
C SER A 80 -2.68 19.84 0.16
N ALA A 81 -2.47 19.85 1.47
CA ALA A 81 -1.21 19.41 2.08
C ALA A 81 -0.92 17.92 1.78
N LEU A 82 -1.94 17.05 1.87
CA LEU A 82 -1.83 15.63 1.51
C LEU A 82 -1.52 15.43 0.02
N ALA A 83 -2.13 16.23 -0.86
CA ALA A 83 -1.85 16.18 -2.30
C ALA A 83 -0.39 16.54 -2.61
N TYR A 84 0.14 17.61 -2.02
CA TYR A 84 1.55 17.98 -2.18
C TYR A 84 2.52 16.96 -1.56
N LEU A 85 2.09 16.19 -0.55
CA LEU A 85 2.84 15.05 -0.02
C LEU A 85 2.72 13.77 -0.88
N GLY A 86 1.95 13.80 -1.97
CA GLY A 86 1.70 12.65 -2.83
C GLY A 86 0.74 11.61 -2.22
N ARG A 87 0.10 11.92 -1.09
CA ARG A 87 -0.87 11.07 -0.39
C ARG A 87 -2.27 11.28 -0.98
N ILE A 88 -2.42 10.94 -2.26
CA ILE A 88 -3.60 11.29 -3.09
C ILE A 88 -4.91 10.70 -2.53
N GLU A 89 -4.92 9.43 -2.13
CA GLU A 89 -6.13 8.77 -1.58
C GLU A 89 -6.61 9.43 -0.28
N GLU A 90 -5.66 9.80 0.59
CA GLU A 90 -5.96 10.50 1.83
C GLU A 90 -6.41 11.93 1.58
N SER A 91 -5.87 12.59 0.55
CA SER A 91 -6.31 13.90 0.10
C SER A 91 -7.77 13.88 -0.37
N ILE A 92 -8.14 12.90 -1.22
CA ILE A 92 -9.53 12.65 -1.65
C ILE A 92 -10.43 12.47 -0.43
N SER A 93 -10.02 11.61 0.50
CA SER A 93 -10.78 11.34 1.73
C SER A 93 -10.99 12.61 2.58
N ALA A 94 -9.98 13.49 2.65
CA ALA A 94 -10.08 14.75 3.39
C ALA A 94 -11.07 15.73 2.73
N TYR A 95 -11.04 15.87 1.40
CA TYR A 95 -12.00 16.71 0.68
C TYR A 95 -13.43 16.17 0.79
N GLU A 96 -13.62 14.86 0.66
CA GLU A 96 -14.93 14.22 0.84
C GLU A 96 -15.46 14.39 2.26
N ALA A 97 -14.60 14.28 3.28
CA ALA A 97 -14.98 14.57 4.67
C ALA A 97 -15.44 16.04 4.83
N GLY A 98 -14.74 17.00 4.21
CA GLY A 98 -15.17 18.40 4.21
C GLY A 98 -16.52 18.62 3.54
N LEU A 99 -16.77 17.97 2.39
CA LEU A 99 -18.03 18.06 1.65
C LEU A 99 -19.21 17.43 2.40
N ARG A 100 -18.97 16.50 3.33
CA ARG A 100 -20.05 16.02 4.21
C ARG A 100 -20.56 17.10 5.16
N HIS A 101 -19.71 18.05 5.54
CA HIS A 101 -20.07 19.19 6.38
C HIS A 101 -20.57 20.38 5.57
N GLU A 102 -19.94 20.68 4.43
CA GLU A 102 -20.31 21.77 3.52
C GLU A 102 -20.50 21.25 2.08
N PRO A 103 -21.66 20.63 1.77
CA PRO A 103 -21.90 19.98 0.47
C PRO A 103 -21.81 20.90 -0.74
N ASP A 104 -22.03 22.20 -0.56
CA ASP A 104 -22.02 23.21 -1.63
C ASP A 104 -20.75 24.04 -1.69
N ASN A 105 -19.72 23.68 -0.92
CA ASN A 105 -18.44 24.40 -0.94
C ASN A 105 -17.69 24.18 -2.27
N ALA A 106 -17.68 25.20 -3.12
CA ALA A 106 -17.02 25.18 -4.42
C ALA A 106 -15.51 24.86 -4.33
N GLN A 107 -14.81 25.40 -3.33
CA GLN A 107 -13.36 25.19 -3.16
C GLN A 107 -13.02 23.73 -2.85
N LEU A 108 -13.89 23.05 -2.08
CA LEU A 108 -13.74 21.63 -1.78
C LEU A 108 -14.07 20.75 -2.98
N LYS A 109 -15.10 21.11 -3.76
CA LYS A 109 -15.44 20.41 -5.02
C LYS A 109 -14.29 20.51 -6.03
N GLU A 110 -13.78 21.72 -6.26
CA GLU A 110 -12.67 21.97 -7.18
C GLU A 110 -11.39 21.24 -6.75
N GLY A 111 -11.05 21.29 -5.45
CA GLY A 111 -9.88 20.58 -4.92
C GLY A 111 -10.02 19.06 -5.02
N LEU A 112 -11.22 18.52 -4.80
CA LEU A 112 -11.50 17.09 -4.99
C LEU A 112 -11.35 16.67 -6.45
N GLU A 113 -11.86 17.48 -7.38
CA GLU A 113 -11.75 17.25 -8.81
C GLU A 113 -10.29 17.28 -9.28
N GLU A 114 -9.51 18.26 -8.84
CA GLU A 114 -8.07 18.38 -9.16
C GLU A 114 -7.30 17.14 -8.71
N VAL A 115 -7.50 16.72 -7.46
CA VAL A 115 -6.79 15.56 -6.88
C VAL A 115 -7.25 14.24 -7.49
N LYS A 116 -8.54 14.10 -7.83
CA LYS A 116 -9.04 12.94 -8.60
C LYS A 116 -8.40 12.91 -9.98
N GLY A 117 -8.20 14.06 -10.64
CA GLY A 117 -7.42 14.18 -11.87
C GLY A 117 -5.99 13.66 -11.73
N GLN A 118 -5.31 14.02 -10.65
CA GLN A 118 -3.94 13.56 -10.35
C GLN A 118 -3.85 12.03 -10.13
N LEU A 119 -4.91 11.38 -9.63
CA LEU A 119 -4.94 9.91 -9.47
C LEU A 119 -4.81 9.19 -10.83
N PHE A 120 -5.42 9.73 -11.88
CA PHE A 120 -5.33 9.18 -13.24
C PHE A 120 -3.92 9.34 -13.83
N ASP A 121 -3.25 10.46 -13.55
CA ASP A 121 -1.88 10.71 -13.98
C ASP A 121 -0.85 9.84 -13.21
N ASN A 122 -1.06 9.60 -11.91
CA ASN A 122 -0.07 8.94 -11.04
C ASN A 122 -0.13 7.39 -11.09
N GLN A 123 -1.18 6.81 -11.69
CA GLN A 123 -1.30 5.36 -11.93
C GLN A 123 -0.55 4.88 -13.19
N GLY A 124 0.07 5.78 -13.98
CA GLY A 124 0.85 5.38 -15.15
C GLY A 124 0.03 4.77 -16.29
N MET A 125 -1.29 4.97 -16.31
CA MET A 125 -2.11 4.62 -17.46
C MET A 125 -1.83 5.62 -18.58
N SER A 126 -1.24 5.14 -19.69
CA SER A 126 -1.20 5.87 -20.95
C SER A 126 -2.61 6.35 -21.31
N ASN A 127 -2.76 7.59 -21.77
CA ASN A 127 -4.06 8.14 -22.19
C ASN A 127 -4.85 7.08 -23.00
N PRO A 128 -5.96 6.52 -22.47
CA PRO A 128 -6.66 5.42 -23.12
C PRO A 128 -7.24 5.82 -24.49
N PHE A 129 -7.45 7.13 -24.69
CA PHE A 129 -7.88 7.72 -25.95
C PHE A 129 -6.73 7.91 -26.97
N LYS A 130 -5.48 7.64 -26.62
CA LYS A 130 -4.33 7.77 -27.53
C LYS A 130 -3.93 6.42 -28.17
N THR A 131 -4.85 5.47 -28.22
CA THR A 131 -4.64 4.16 -28.84
C THR A 131 -4.73 4.25 -30.38
N PRO A 132 -3.83 3.61 -31.15
CA PRO A 132 -3.84 3.68 -32.62
C PRO A 132 -5.13 3.16 -33.27
N ASP A 133 -5.85 2.30 -32.56
CA ASP A 133 -7.07 1.60 -33.02
C ASP A 133 -8.35 2.12 -32.36
N LEU A 134 -8.31 3.32 -31.75
CA LEU A 134 -9.42 3.92 -30.98
C LEU A 134 -10.78 3.82 -31.71
N PHE A 135 -10.90 4.47 -32.86
CA PHE A 135 -12.18 4.54 -33.58
C PHE A 135 -12.63 3.18 -34.11
N SER A 136 -11.67 2.30 -34.44
CA SER A 136 -11.99 0.93 -34.85
C SER A 136 -12.62 0.14 -33.70
N LYS A 137 -12.08 0.25 -32.48
CA LYS A 137 -12.63 -0.40 -31.29
C LYS A 137 -14.03 0.11 -30.94
N LEU A 138 -14.23 1.43 -31.02
CA LEU A 138 -15.54 2.02 -30.74
C LEU A 138 -16.59 1.66 -31.79
N ALA A 139 -16.20 1.51 -33.06
CA ALA A 139 -17.12 1.08 -34.11
C ALA A 139 -17.53 -0.40 -33.99
N THR A 140 -16.68 -1.23 -33.38
CA THR A 140 -16.94 -2.67 -33.19
C THR A 140 -17.72 -3.01 -31.92
N ASP A 141 -17.75 -2.13 -30.91
CA ASP A 141 -18.49 -2.37 -29.66
C ASP A 141 -19.95 -1.87 -29.78
N PRO A 142 -20.95 -2.72 -29.49
CA PRO A 142 -22.36 -2.37 -29.65
C PRO A 142 -22.82 -1.21 -28.75
N ARG A 143 -22.10 -0.91 -27.66
CA ARG A 143 -22.45 0.17 -26.72
C ARG A 143 -21.98 1.55 -27.18
N THR A 144 -20.94 1.61 -28.01
CA THR A 144 -20.31 2.88 -28.43
C THR A 144 -20.44 3.18 -29.91
N ARG A 145 -20.79 2.17 -30.73
CA ARG A 145 -20.97 2.35 -32.18
C ARG A 145 -21.93 3.48 -32.55
N SER A 146 -23.08 3.58 -31.86
CA SER A 146 -24.07 4.63 -32.13
C SER A 146 -23.62 6.03 -31.70
N PHE A 147 -22.61 6.15 -30.83
CA PHE A 147 -22.07 7.45 -30.46
C PHE A 147 -21.24 8.06 -31.58
N LEU A 148 -20.65 7.23 -32.46
CA LEU A 148 -19.85 7.68 -33.59
C LEU A 148 -20.67 8.38 -34.67
N ASP A 149 -22.00 8.22 -34.65
CA ASP A 149 -22.92 8.92 -35.55
C ASP A 149 -23.14 10.40 -35.12
N ASP A 150 -22.74 10.77 -33.90
CA ASP A 150 -22.82 12.13 -33.35
C ASP A 150 -21.50 12.91 -33.57
N PRO A 151 -21.48 13.94 -34.45
CA PRO A 151 -20.29 14.75 -34.71
C PRO A 151 -19.72 15.45 -33.46
N GLU A 152 -20.55 15.80 -32.48
CA GLU A 152 -20.11 16.47 -31.25
C GLU A 152 -19.43 15.49 -30.29
N TYR A 153 -19.86 14.23 -30.27
CA TYR A 153 -19.16 13.16 -29.55
C TYR A 153 -17.80 12.85 -30.20
N VAL A 154 -17.72 12.80 -31.53
CA VAL A 154 -16.44 12.56 -32.22
C VAL A 154 -15.44 13.67 -31.93
N LYS A 155 -15.85 14.94 -31.92
CA LYS A 155 -15.00 16.07 -31.50
C LYS A 155 -14.56 15.95 -30.04
N LEU A 156 -15.48 15.56 -29.14
CA LEU A 156 -15.17 15.33 -27.73
C LEU A 156 -14.09 14.25 -27.55
N ILE A 157 -14.18 13.14 -28.29
CA ILE A 157 -13.15 12.09 -28.24
C ILE A 157 -11.80 12.60 -28.76
N GLN A 158 -11.78 13.34 -29.87
CA GLN A 158 -10.56 13.96 -30.42
C GLN A 158 -9.91 14.95 -29.45
N GLU A 159 -10.71 15.74 -28.72
CA GLU A 159 -10.25 16.61 -27.64
C GLU A 159 -9.56 15.79 -26.53
N LEU A 160 -10.16 14.67 -26.11
CA LEU A 160 -9.60 13.78 -25.10
C LEU A 160 -8.33 13.04 -25.56
N GLN A 161 -8.11 12.85 -26.87
CA GLN A 161 -6.83 12.30 -27.39
C GLN A 161 -5.67 13.28 -27.19
N THR A 162 -5.93 14.58 -27.34
CA THR A 162 -4.92 15.63 -27.36
C THR A 162 -4.73 16.29 -25.99
N ASN A 163 -5.77 16.32 -25.15
CA ASN A 163 -5.75 16.92 -23.83
C ASN A 163 -6.33 15.98 -22.76
N PRO A 164 -5.52 15.08 -22.17
CA PRO A 164 -5.98 14.17 -21.11
C PRO A 164 -6.53 14.87 -19.87
N ARG A 165 -6.15 16.14 -19.64
CA ARG A 165 -6.61 16.93 -18.47
C ARG A 165 -8.09 17.28 -18.55
N SER A 166 -8.67 17.35 -19.75
CA SER A 166 -10.11 17.61 -19.90
C SER A 166 -10.96 16.37 -19.57
N LEU A 167 -10.34 15.18 -19.42
CA LEU A 167 -11.06 13.95 -19.07
C LEU A 167 -11.82 14.10 -17.76
N GLY A 168 -11.20 14.64 -16.72
CA GLY A 168 -11.82 14.84 -15.41
C GLY A 168 -13.11 15.67 -15.49
N MET A 169 -13.13 16.72 -16.32
CA MET A 169 -14.30 17.58 -16.54
C MET A 169 -15.43 16.90 -17.33
N LYS A 170 -15.11 15.85 -18.07
CA LYS A 170 -16.03 15.14 -18.98
C LYS A 170 -16.49 13.79 -18.45
N LEU A 171 -16.04 13.38 -17.25
CA LEU A 171 -16.46 12.13 -16.58
C LEU A 171 -17.96 12.10 -16.21
N ASN A 172 -18.63 13.25 -16.17
CA ASN A 172 -20.08 13.33 -15.96
C ASN A 172 -20.89 12.90 -17.20
N ASP A 173 -20.27 12.86 -18.40
CA ASP A 173 -20.93 12.38 -19.61
C ASP A 173 -20.94 10.83 -19.61
N THR A 174 -22.15 10.25 -19.62
CA THR A 174 -22.35 8.80 -19.64
C THR A 174 -21.71 8.13 -20.87
N ARG A 175 -21.61 8.85 -21.99
CA ARG A 175 -20.93 8.35 -23.20
C ARG A 175 -19.43 8.24 -22.97
N VAL A 176 -18.81 9.20 -22.28
CA VAL A 176 -17.37 9.16 -21.95
C VAL A 176 -17.03 8.02 -20.99
N LEU A 177 -17.87 7.78 -19.97
CA LEU A 177 -17.71 6.64 -19.06
C LEU A 177 -17.86 5.29 -19.78
N THR A 178 -18.85 5.16 -20.66
CA THR A 178 -19.06 3.95 -21.47
C THR A 178 -17.87 3.73 -22.42
N THR A 179 -17.33 4.81 -22.99
CA THR A 179 -16.13 4.77 -23.86
C THR A 179 -14.89 4.31 -23.08
N LEU A 180 -14.68 4.84 -21.87
CA LEU A 180 -13.61 4.40 -20.97
C LEU A 180 -13.72 2.92 -20.60
N SER A 181 -14.94 2.46 -20.30
CA SER A 181 -15.26 1.05 -20.03
C SER A 181 -14.85 0.14 -21.20
N VAL A 182 -15.18 0.53 -22.44
CA VAL A 182 -14.77 -0.20 -23.65
C VAL A 182 -13.25 -0.18 -23.83
N LEU A 183 -12.60 0.97 -23.66
CA LEU A 183 -11.16 1.12 -23.91
C LEU A 183 -10.27 0.45 -22.85
N LEU A 184 -10.72 0.43 -21.60
CA LEU A 184 -10.02 -0.20 -20.49
C LEU A 184 -10.44 -1.67 -20.30
N GLY A 185 -11.44 -2.16 -21.04
CA GLY A 185 -11.97 -3.51 -20.91
C GLY A 185 -12.67 -3.75 -19.57
N LEU A 186 -13.18 -2.69 -18.93
CA LEU A 186 -13.80 -2.73 -17.60
C LEU A 186 -15.31 -2.58 -17.75
N ASN A 187 -16.09 -3.61 -17.42
CA ASN A 187 -17.55 -3.51 -17.40
C ASN A 187 -18.02 -2.70 -16.18
N ILE A 188 -18.02 -1.38 -16.30
CA ILE A 188 -18.53 -0.45 -15.29
C ILE A 188 -19.96 -0.08 -15.67
N ASN A 189 -20.90 -1.02 -15.58
CA ASN A 189 -22.32 -0.66 -15.44
C ASN A 189 -23.17 -1.81 -14.87
N LYS A 190 -23.72 -1.53 -13.68
CA LYS A 190 -24.86 -2.13 -12.95
C LYS A 190 -24.75 -3.55 -12.38
N GLY A 191 -25.15 -3.63 -11.11
CA GLY A 191 -25.31 -4.85 -10.34
C GLY A 191 -26.52 -5.71 -10.71
N SER A 192 -26.63 -6.79 -9.91
CA SER A 192 -27.58 -7.91 -9.92
C SER A 192 -27.48 -8.91 -11.11
N THR A 193 -26.92 -10.08 -10.77
CA THR A 193 -27.33 -11.46 -11.12
C THR A 193 -27.79 -11.75 -12.55
N GLU A 194 -27.04 -12.54 -13.32
CA GLU A 194 -27.24 -13.99 -13.50
C GLU A 194 -26.15 -14.57 -14.42
N ASP A 195 -25.90 -15.86 -14.22
CA ASP A 195 -24.88 -16.71 -14.83
C ASP A 195 -25.03 -16.86 -16.35
N ASP A 196 -23.90 -17.08 -17.02
CA ASP A 196 -23.80 -18.20 -17.97
C ASP A 196 -22.33 -18.64 -18.12
N MET A 197 -22.08 -19.86 -17.67
CA MET A 197 -20.92 -20.67 -18.06
C MET A 197 -21.24 -21.33 -19.40
N ASP A 198 -20.33 -21.29 -20.38
CA ASP A 198 -19.78 -22.55 -20.89
C ASP A 198 -18.48 -22.44 -21.73
N THR A 199 -17.63 -23.43 -21.45
CA THR A 199 -16.68 -24.19 -22.28
C THR A 199 -15.65 -23.57 -23.26
N THR A 200 -14.41 -23.98 -22.97
CA THR A 200 -13.24 -24.33 -23.82
C THR A 200 -12.09 -23.33 -24.00
N PRO A 201 -10.83 -23.74 -23.71
CA PRO A 201 -9.65 -22.90 -23.88
C PRO A 201 -9.15 -22.92 -25.34
N PRO A 202 -8.79 -21.78 -25.95
CA PRO A 202 -8.17 -21.78 -27.27
C PRO A 202 -6.70 -22.22 -27.20
N PRO A 203 -6.16 -22.84 -28.26
CA PRO A 203 -4.83 -23.46 -28.28
C PRO A 203 -3.70 -22.42 -28.23
N PRO A 204 -2.47 -22.82 -27.86
CA PRO A 204 -1.36 -21.90 -27.65
C PRO A 204 -0.99 -21.18 -28.95
N LYS A 205 -1.17 -19.84 -28.95
CA LYS A 205 -0.69 -18.98 -30.04
C LYS A 205 0.84 -19.05 -30.10
N ARG A 206 1.34 -19.43 -31.28
CA ARG A 206 2.76 -19.38 -31.66
C ARG A 206 3.32 -17.98 -31.40
N GLN A 207 4.45 -17.92 -30.69
CA GLN A 207 5.23 -16.68 -30.56
C GLN A 207 5.75 -16.27 -31.94
N PRO A 208 5.54 -15.01 -32.38
CA PRO A 208 6.25 -14.48 -33.53
C PRO A 208 7.74 -14.34 -33.18
N PRO A 209 8.66 -14.39 -34.17
CA PRO A 209 10.08 -14.24 -33.93
C PRO A 209 10.36 -12.92 -33.21
N LYS A 210 11.27 -12.94 -32.23
CA LYS A 210 11.82 -11.74 -31.58
C LYS A 210 12.29 -10.76 -32.66
N GLN A 211 11.51 -9.71 -32.90
CA GLN A 211 12.01 -8.53 -33.58
C GLN A 211 13.09 -7.93 -32.68
N GLN A 212 14.28 -7.73 -33.25
CA GLN A 212 15.30 -6.93 -32.59
C GLN A 212 14.68 -5.57 -32.26
N PRO A 213 14.93 -5.03 -31.05
CA PRO A 213 14.47 -3.69 -30.74
C PRO A 213 15.03 -2.74 -31.80
N PRO A 214 14.22 -1.82 -32.34
CA PRO A 214 14.73 -0.82 -33.26
C PRO A 214 15.89 -0.09 -32.57
N PRO A 215 16.95 0.28 -33.33
CA PRO A 215 18.07 1.01 -32.75
C PRO A 215 17.50 2.23 -32.00
N LYS A 216 17.96 2.44 -30.77
CA LYS A 216 17.64 3.63 -29.97
C LYS A 216 17.69 4.84 -30.91
N PRO A 217 16.70 5.74 -30.88
CA PRO A 217 16.79 6.98 -31.62
C PRO A 217 18.15 7.59 -31.30
N LYS A 218 19.00 7.78 -32.33
CA LYS A 218 20.19 8.62 -32.17
C LYS A 218 19.66 9.91 -31.57
N GLU A 219 20.17 10.26 -30.38
CA GLU A 219 19.92 11.55 -29.77
C GLU A 219 20.01 12.59 -30.89
N GLN A 220 18.91 13.30 -31.12
CA GLN A 220 18.92 14.44 -32.00
C GLN A 220 20.00 15.36 -31.45
N LYS A 221 21.10 15.48 -32.17
CA LYS A 221 22.07 16.55 -31.94
C LYS A 221 21.28 17.83 -32.15
N MET A 222 20.84 18.45 -31.06
CA MET A 222 20.69 19.89 -31.05
C MET A 222 22.07 20.42 -31.42
N ASP A 223 22.19 21.08 -32.56
CA ASP A 223 23.37 21.89 -32.89
C ASP A 223 23.44 23.02 -31.86
N VAL A 224 24.03 22.70 -30.71
CA VAL A 224 24.50 23.67 -29.73
C VAL A 224 25.89 24.05 -30.19
N ASP A 225 26.14 25.35 -30.34
CA ASP A 225 27.44 25.90 -30.70
C ASP A 225 28.44 25.62 -29.57
N LEU A 226 29.01 24.41 -29.57
CA LEU A 226 29.90 23.90 -28.53
C LEU A 226 31.28 24.53 -28.69
N THR A 227 31.79 25.08 -27.59
CA THR A 227 33.15 25.62 -27.54
C THR A 227 34.17 24.52 -27.85
N ASP A 228 35.36 24.90 -28.31
CA ASP A 228 36.42 23.92 -28.60
C ASP A 228 36.77 23.08 -27.36
N ALA A 229 36.77 23.71 -26.17
CA ALA A 229 36.95 23.03 -24.89
C ALA A 229 35.86 21.99 -24.60
N GLN A 230 34.59 22.30 -24.89
CA GLN A 230 33.48 21.35 -24.71
C GLN A 230 33.57 20.18 -25.71
N ARG A 231 34.00 20.43 -26.95
CA ARG A 231 34.24 19.37 -27.95
C ARG A 231 35.40 18.47 -27.55
N GLU A 232 36.47 19.02 -26.97
CA GLU A 232 37.58 18.22 -26.45
C GLU A 232 37.17 17.40 -25.22
N ALA A 233 36.44 18.00 -24.27
CA ALA A 233 35.92 17.30 -23.09
C ALA A 233 35.03 16.09 -23.47
N LEU A 234 34.21 16.23 -24.51
CA LEU A 234 33.40 15.12 -25.03
C LEU A 234 34.24 13.99 -25.64
N LYS A 235 35.34 14.31 -26.33
CA LYS A 235 36.27 13.30 -26.86
C LYS A 235 36.96 12.55 -25.72
N GLU A 236 37.45 13.26 -24.73
CA GLU A 236 38.06 12.67 -23.52
C GLU A 236 37.05 11.77 -22.79
N LYS A 237 35.79 12.20 -22.65
CA LYS A 237 34.71 11.36 -22.10
C LYS A 237 34.54 10.05 -22.89
N GLU A 238 34.54 10.08 -24.23
CA GLU A 238 34.39 8.86 -25.02
C GLU A 238 35.61 7.93 -24.89
N LEU A 239 36.84 8.47 -24.86
CA LEU A 239 38.05 7.67 -24.57
C LEU A 239 37.98 7.02 -23.18
N GLY A 240 37.51 7.77 -22.18
CA GLY A 240 37.25 7.25 -20.85
C GLY A 240 36.20 6.13 -20.84
N ASN A 241 35.11 6.28 -21.62
CA ASN A 241 34.08 5.24 -21.76
C ASN A 241 34.63 3.96 -22.41
N GLU A 242 35.51 4.08 -23.40
CA GLU A 242 36.16 2.93 -24.04
C GLU A 242 37.10 2.21 -23.07
N ALA A 243 37.91 2.96 -22.31
CA ALA A 243 38.78 2.42 -21.28
C ALA A 243 37.96 1.73 -20.17
N TYR A 244 36.85 2.35 -19.73
CA TYR A 244 35.92 1.79 -18.76
C TYR A 244 35.35 0.44 -19.20
N LYS A 245 34.89 0.35 -20.47
CA LYS A 245 34.39 -0.92 -21.05
C LYS A 245 35.45 -2.01 -21.08
N LYS A 246 36.71 -1.63 -21.30
CA LYS A 246 37.88 -2.54 -21.24
C LYS A 246 38.31 -2.85 -19.80
N LYS A 247 37.62 -2.33 -18.78
CA LYS A 247 37.99 -2.38 -17.36
C LYS A 247 39.38 -1.80 -17.04
N ASN A 248 39.91 -0.95 -17.93
CA ASN A 248 41.11 -0.18 -17.66
C ASN A 248 40.71 1.09 -16.89
N PHE A 249 40.54 0.93 -15.58
CA PHE A 249 39.99 1.98 -14.71
C PHE A 249 40.94 3.15 -14.51
N GLU A 250 42.25 2.93 -14.50
CA GLU A 250 43.25 4.01 -14.36
C GLU A 250 43.20 4.95 -15.57
N GLU A 251 43.22 4.39 -16.78
CA GLU A 251 43.14 5.21 -18.01
C GLU A 251 41.75 5.86 -18.14
N ALA A 252 40.68 5.17 -17.72
CA ALA A 252 39.34 5.77 -17.68
C ALA A 252 39.27 6.99 -16.76
N LEU A 253 39.83 6.89 -15.54
CA LEU A 253 39.90 8.02 -14.60
C LEU A 253 40.73 9.17 -15.15
N LYS A 254 41.86 8.88 -15.81
CA LYS A 254 42.70 9.90 -16.42
C LYS A 254 41.94 10.71 -17.48
N HIS A 255 41.25 10.03 -18.39
CA HIS A 255 40.42 10.68 -19.41
C HIS A 255 39.22 11.43 -18.81
N TYR A 256 38.53 10.86 -17.83
CA TYR A 256 37.40 11.56 -17.18
C TYR A 256 37.84 12.78 -16.37
N ASN A 257 38.97 12.71 -15.65
CA ASN A 257 39.50 13.86 -14.93
C ASN A 257 39.92 14.97 -15.91
N LYS A 258 40.57 14.63 -17.03
CA LYS A 258 40.86 15.60 -18.10
C LYS A 258 39.59 16.24 -18.67
N ALA A 259 38.51 15.46 -18.83
CA ALA A 259 37.21 16.00 -19.25
C ALA A 259 36.62 17.00 -18.24
N VAL A 260 36.79 16.76 -16.92
CA VAL A 260 36.40 17.70 -15.85
C VAL A 260 37.24 18.97 -15.89
N GLU A 261 38.55 18.87 -16.11
CA GLU A 261 39.44 20.05 -16.23
C GLU A 261 39.05 20.95 -17.41
N LEU A 262 38.61 20.35 -18.53
CA LEU A 262 38.18 21.08 -19.73
C LEU A 262 36.77 21.66 -19.60
N ASN A 263 35.90 21.04 -18.80
CA ASN A 263 34.53 21.49 -18.54
C ASN A 263 34.03 20.97 -17.19
N ASP A 264 34.18 21.81 -16.16
CA ASP A 264 33.85 21.51 -14.76
C ASP A 264 32.35 21.58 -14.45
N LYS A 265 31.55 22.17 -15.34
CA LYS A 265 30.09 22.36 -15.18
C LYS A 265 29.27 21.12 -15.54
N GLU A 266 29.89 20.10 -16.13
CA GLU A 266 29.21 18.91 -16.63
C GLU A 266 29.22 17.77 -15.60
N ILE A 267 28.04 17.48 -15.03
CA ILE A 267 27.85 16.41 -14.05
C ILE A 267 28.22 15.01 -14.59
N THR A 268 28.06 14.77 -15.89
CA THR A 268 28.23 13.44 -16.49
C THR A 268 29.62 12.84 -16.22
N TYR A 269 30.67 13.67 -16.21
CA TYR A 269 32.05 13.20 -16.00
C TYR A 269 32.26 12.72 -14.57
N LEU A 270 31.79 13.48 -13.59
CA LEU A 270 31.82 13.10 -12.17
C LEU A 270 30.99 11.82 -11.92
N ASN A 271 29.85 11.71 -12.59
CA ASN A 271 29.02 10.51 -12.58
C ASN A 271 29.74 9.28 -13.14
N ASN A 272 30.62 9.44 -14.13
CA ASN A 272 31.42 8.35 -14.68
C ASN A 272 32.61 7.99 -13.78
N ILE A 273 33.27 8.98 -13.18
CA ILE A 273 34.32 8.77 -12.17
C ILE A 273 33.77 7.99 -10.97
N ALA A 274 32.60 8.38 -10.46
CA ALA A 274 31.93 7.66 -9.38
C ALA A 274 31.62 6.20 -9.77
N ALA A 275 31.25 5.94 -11.04
CA ALA A 275 31.04 4.58 -11.53
C ALA A 275 32.32 3.74 -11.50
N VAL A 276 33.46 4.32 -11.88
CA VAL A 276 34.76 3.65 -11.80
C VAL A 276 35.07 3.25 -10.36
N TYR A 277 34.97 4.19 -9.41
CA TYR A 277 35.25 3.90 -8.01
C TYR A 277 34.29 2.86 -7.42
N PHE A 278 33.04 2.84 -7.87
CA PHE A 278 32.09 1.80 -7.49
C PHE A 278 32.55 0.41 -7.94
N GLU A 279 32.98 0.25 -9.21
CA GLU A 279 33.49 -1.01 -9.74
C GLU A 279 34.81 -1.45 -9.08
N GLN A 280 35.66 -0.49 -8.70
CA GLN A 280 36.88 -0.74 -7.92
C GLN A 280 36.61 -1.11 -6.45
N LYS A 281 35.34 -1.10 -6.01
CA LYS A 281 34.92 -1.30 -4.60
C LYS A 281 35.43 -0.21 -3.63
N GLU A 282 35.87 0.92 -4.17
CA GLU A 282 36.27 2.11 -3.44
C GLU A 282 35.03 2.95 -3.10
N TYR A 283 34.13 2.37 -2.29
CA TYR A 283 32.79 2.92 -2.08
C TYR A 283 32.78 4.31 -1.45
N LYS A 284 33.75 4.63 -0.59
CA LYS A 284 33.88 5.97 0.01
C LYS A 284 34.17 7.03 -1.05
N LYS A 285 35.12 6.75 -1.96
CA LYS A 285 35.42 7.64 -3.09
C LYS A 285 34.25 7.74 -4.06
N CYS A 286 33.55 6.63 -4.31
CA CYS A 286 32.32 6.66 -5.11
C CYS A 286 31.28 7.64 -4.53
N ILE A 287 31.06 7.62 -3.22
CA ILE A 287 30.12 8.51 -2.53
C ILE A 287 30.57 9.96 -2.66
N GLU A 288 31.84 10.26 -2.38
CA GLU A 288 32.41 11.60 -2.50
C GLU A 288 32.21 12.19 -3.91
N TYR A 289 32.50 11.41 -4.96
CA TYR A 289 32.30 11.87 -6.34
C TYR A 289 30.82 11.94 -6.74
N CYS A 290 29.94 11.12 -6.15
CA CYS A 290 28.50 11.29 -6.33
C CYS A 290 27.99 12.60 -5.68
N GLU A 291 28.51 12.97 -4.50
CA GLU A 291 28.16 14.23 -3.83
C GLU A 291 28.63 15.44 -4.65
N LYS A 292 29.87 15.42 -5.13
CA LYS A 292 30.40 16.42 -6.07
C LYS A 292 29.55 16.50 -7.35
N ALA A 293 29.13 15.36 -7.90
CA ALA A 293 28.27 15.33 -9.07
C ALA A 293 26.92 16.01 -8.80
N VAL A 294 26.30 15.76 -7.64
CA VAL A 294 25.04 16.40 -7.25
C VAL A 294 25.20 17.91 -7.08
N GLU A 295 26.28 18.36 -6.45
CA GLU A 295 26.59 19.79 -6.26
C GLU A 295 26.71 20.50 -7.61
N VAL A 296 27.61 20.04 -8.47
CA VAL A 296 27.81 20.58 -9.83
C VAL A 296 26.51 20.53 -10.64
N GLY A 297 25.76 19.43 -10.54
CA GLY A 297 24.48 19.27 -11.23
C GLY A 297 23.43 20.28 -10.80
N ARG A 298 23.33 20.59 -9.51
CA ARG A 298 22.37 21.56 -8.98
C ARG A 298 22.77 22.99 -9.31
N GLU A 299 24.05 23.33 -9.17
CA GLU A 299 24.58 24.66 -9.50
C GLU A 299 24.37 25.01 -10.98
N ASN A 300 24.59 24.02 -11.86
CA ASN A 300 24.50 24.21 -13.30
C ASN A 300 23.14 23.79 -13.90
N ARG A 301 22.15 23.47 -13.06
CA ARG A 301 20.78 23.08 -13.47
C ARG A 301 20.76 21.93 -14.48
N ALA A 302 21.60 20.92 -14.25
CA ALA A 302 21.67 19.72 -15.06
C ALA A 302 20.36 18.91 -15.02
N ASP A 303 20.17 18.01 -15.99
CA ASP A 303 19.01 17.12 -16.02
C ASP A 303 18.90 16.33 -14.70
N PHE A 304 17.73 16.42 -14.05
CA PHE A 304 17.40 15.75 -12.80
C PHE A 304 17.66 14.23 -12.86
N LYS A 305 17.59 13.61 -14.06
CA LYS A 305 17.95 12.20 -14.26
C LYS A 305 19.41 11.88 -13.91
N LEU A 306 20.33 12.80 -14.20
CA LEU A 306 21.76 12.63 -13.92
C LEU A 306 22.04 12.78 -12.42
N ILE A 307 21.33 13.68 -11.75
CA ILE A 307 21.38 13.87 -10.30
C ILE A 307 20.80 12.63 -9.60
N ALA A 308 19.64 12.14 -10.05
CA ALA A 308 19.03 10.90 -9.57
C ALA A 308 19.98 9.70 -9.73
N LYS A 309 20.69 9.60 -10.87
CA LYS A 309 21.68 8.55 -11.11
C LYS A 309 22.84 8.60 -10.10
N ALA A 310 23.32 9.80 -9.75
CA ALA A 310 24.34 9.97 -8.72
C ALA A 310 23.85 9.48 -7.35
N PHE A 311 22.62 9.85 -6.96
CA PHE A 311 22.00 9.38 -5.72
C PHE A 311 21.74 7.86 -5.70
N THR A 312 21.27 7.27 -6.80
CA THR A 312 21.10 5.81 -6.89
C THR A 312 22.45 5.11 -6.71
N ARG A 313 23.52 5.63 -7.31
CA ARG A 313 24.87 5.06 -7.17
C ARG A 313 25.40 5.20 -5.75
N SER A 314 25.24 6.35 -5.10
CA SER A 314 25.65 6.52 -3.70
C SER A 314 24.86 5.61 -2.77
N GLY A 315 23.55 5.44 -3.00
CA GLY A 315 22.73 4.48 -2.24
C GLY A 315 23.21 3.04 -2.36
N ASN A 316 23.59 2.61 -3.58
CA ASN A 316 24.22 1.31 -3.78
C ASN A 316 25.58 1.19 -3.07
N ALA A 317 26.37 2.26 -3.04
CA ALA A 317 27.67 2.28 -2.35
C ALA A 317 27.50 2.17 -0.82
N TYR A 318 26.58 2.94 -0.22
CA TYR A 318 26.21 2.85 1.19
C TYR A 318 25.72 1.44 1.56
N LYS A 319 24.87 0.85 0.73
CA LYS A 319 24.41 -0.54 0.90
C LYS A 319 25.56 -1.54 0.95
N LYS A 320 26.61 -1.35 0.13
CA LYS A 320 27.81 -2.22 0.13
C LYS A 320 28.71 -2.00 1.35
N LEU A 321 28.65 -0.84 1.98
CA LEU A 321 29.34 -0.54 3.24
C LEU A 321 28.58 -1.02 4.48
N GLY A 322 27.33 -1.46 4.34
CA GLY A 322 26.46 -1.86 5.46
C GLY A 322 25.74 -0.70 6.13
N ASP A 323 25.88 0.53 5.64
CA ASP A 323 25.13 1.69 6.14
C ASP A 323 23.76 1.76 5.46
N LEU A 324 22.82 0.98 5.99
CA LEU A 324 21.49 0.83 5.40
C LEU A 324 20.66 2.12 5.46
N TYR A 325 20.83 2.94 6.51
CA TYR A 325 20.07 4.17 6.68
C TYR A 325 20.52 5.24 5.68
N SER A 326 21.83 5.43 5.50
CA SER A 326 22.34 6.33 4.46
C SER A 326 21.96 5.84 3.05
N ALA A 327 21.94 4.53 2.83
CA ALA A 327 21.46 3.94 1.57
C ALA A 327 19.98 4.28 1.29
N LYS A 328 19.11 4.13 2.30
CA LYS A 328 17.69 4.50 2.22
C LYS A 328 17.52 5.98 1.85
N ILE A 329 18.19 6.87 2.57
CA ILE A 329 18.14 8.32 2.33
C ILE A 329 18.59 8.65 0.90
N ALA A 330 19.64 8.00 0.41
CA ALA A 330 20.11 8.20 -0.96
C ALA A 330 19.10 7.73 -2.01
N PHE A 331 18.43 6.58 -1.82
CA PHE A 331 17.36 6.14 -2.73
C PHE A 331 16.11 7.04 -2.69
N GLU A 332 15.72 7.54 -1.51
CA GLU A 332 14.66 8.53 -1.35
C GLU A 332 14.98 9.82 -2.11
N LYS A 333 16.21 10.34 -1.93
CA LYS A 333 16.71 11.50 -2.69
C LYS A 333 16.69 11.24 -4.19
N SER A 334 17.12 10.07 -4.65
CA SER A 334 17.04 9.70 -6.07
C SER A 334 15.60 9.74 -6.59
N LEU A 335 14.63 9.21 -5.85
CA LEU A 335 13.21 9.21 -6.24
C LEU A 335 12.62 10.62 -6.26
N SER A 336 13.07 11.50 -5.38
CA SER A 336 12.66 12.90 -5.34
C SER A 336 13.15 13.70 -6.55
N GLU A 337 14.33 13.35 -7.10
CA GLU A 337 14.89 14.00 -8.29
C GLU A 337 14.28 13.42 -9.57
N HIS A 338 14.20 12.09 -9.69
CA HIS A 338 13.57 11.43 -10.83
C HIS A 338 13.07 10.04 -10.46
N ARG A 339 11.74 9.86 -10.49
CA ARG A 339 11.07 8.61 -10.11
C ARG A 339 11.33 7.51 -11.14
N THR A 340 12.09 6.48 -10.78
CA THR A 340 12.33 5.29 -11.61
C THR A 340 11.83 4.01 -10.93
N PRO A 341 11.39 3.00 -11.70
CA PRO A 341 11.04 1.68 -11.14
C PRO A 341 12.22 1.04 -10.39
N GLU A 342 13.44 1.22 -10.90
CA GLU A 342 14.67 0.73 -10.28
C GLU A 342 14.89 1.33 -8.88
N ALA A 343 14.86 2.66 -8.74
CA ALA A 343 15.05 3.31 -7.45
C ALA A 343 13.94 2.95 -6.46
N LYS A 344 12.70 2.78 -6.94
CA LYS A 344 11.56 2.32 -6.11
C LYS A 344 11.78 0.90 -5.60
N ALA A 345 12.26 -0.01 -6.45
CA ALA A 345 12.57 -1.38 -6.05
C ALA A 345 13.73 -1.41 -5.03
N LEU A 346 14.80 -0.66 -5.28
CA LEU A 346 15.94 -0.56 -4.37
C LEU A 346 15.55 0.01 -2.99
N LEU A 347 14.69 1.04 -2.96
CA LEU A 347 14.15 1.58 -1.71
C LEU A 347 13.29 0.55 -0.98
N SER A 348 12.39 -0.13 -1.67
CA SER A 348 11.55 -1.16 -1.04
C SER A 348 12.39 -2.31 -0.46
N ASP A 349 13.45 -2.71 -1.15
CA ASP A 349 14.33 -3.77 -0.69
C ASP A 349 15.16 -3.34 0.53
N ILE A 350 15.69 -2.11 0.55
CA ILE A 350 16.46 -1.64 1.72
C ILE A 350 15.56 -1.48 2.94
N GLU A 351 14.31 -1.00 2.77
CA GLU A 351 13.34 -0.88 3.86
C GLU A 351 12.99 -2.25 4.47
N LYS A 352 12.87 -3.29 3.66
CA LYS A 352 12.66 -4.66 4.15
C LYS A 352 13.84 -5.13 4.99
N VAL A 353 15.07 -4.86 4.54
CA VAL A 353 16.29 -5.26 5.27
C VAL A 353 16.37 -4.51 6.60
N ILE A 354 16.21 -3.18 6.61
CA ILE A 354 16.20 -2.36 7.82
C ILE A 354 15.15 -2.88 8.81
N LYS A 355 13.92 -3.09 8.34
CA LYS A 355 12.82 -3.58 9.19
C LYS A 355 13.10 -4.99 9.76
N ALA A 356 13.80 -5.84 9.01
CA ALA A 356 14.18 -7.17 9.48
C ALA A 356 15.29 -7.10 10.54
N GLU A 357 16.28 -6.22 10.36
CA GLU A 357 17.34 -5.98 11.34
C GLU A 357 16.80 -5.34 12.63
N GLU A 358 15.96 -4.31 12.50
CA GLU A 358 15.28 -3.68 13.63
C GLU A 358 14.44 -4.72 14.39
N ARG A 359 13.66 -5.56 13.70
CA ARG A 359 12.91 -6.64 14.34
C ARG A 359 13.83 -7.58 15.08
N ARG A 360 14.93 -8.04 14.48
CA ARG A 360 15.88 -8.96 15.11
C ARG A 360 16.53 -8.32 16.35
N ALA A 361 16.92 -7.05 16.27
CA ALA A 361 17.47 -6.30 17.39
C ALA A 361 16.45 -6.07 18.51
N TYR A 362 15.15 -6.09 18.18
CA TYR A 362 14.06 -5.92 19.14
C TYR A 362 13.72 -7.18 19.93
N ILE A 363 14.15 -8.36 19.45
CA ILE A 363 13.84 -9.64 20.09
C ILE A 363 14.55 -9.73 21.44
N ASP A 364 13.76 -9.88 22.49
CA ASP A 364 14.20 -9.99 23.89
C ASP A 364 13.18 -10.86 24.66
N PRO A 365 13.41 -12.18 24.75
CA PRO A 365 12.46 -13.10 25.38
C PRO A 365 12.19 -12.81 26.86
N VAL A 366 13.15 -12.22 27.57
CA VAL A 366 12.98 -11.89 29.00
C VAL A 366 11.99 -10.74 29.14
N LYS A 367 12.19 -9.66 28.38
CA LYS A 367 11.23 -8.54 28.37
C LYS A 367 9.87 -8.93 27.81
N ALA A 368 9.82 -9.87 26.86
CA ALA A 368 8.55 -10.41 26.38
C ALA A 368 7.72 -11.02 27.52
N GLU A 369 8.39 -11.71 28.45
CA GLU A 369 7.73 -12.33 29.60
C GLU A 369 7.29 -11.31 30.65
N GLU A 370 8.09 -10.26 30.89
CA GLU A 370 7.72 -9.12 31.75
C GLU A 370 6.45 -8.42 31.23
N GLU A 371 6.41 -8.09 29.93
CA GLU A 371 5.25 -7.50 29.27
C GLU A 371 4.03 -8.41 29.33
N LYS A 372 4.21 -9.73 29.20
CA LYS A 372 3.12 -10.69 29.35
C LYS A 372 2.54 -10.66 30.76
N GLU A 373 3.36 -10.58 31.81
CA GLU A 373 2.84 -10.51 33.19
C GLU A 373 2.07 -9.21 33.45
N LEU A 374 2.55 -8.06 32.96
CA LEU A 374 1.79 -6.79 33.01
C LEU A 374 0.45 -6.91 32.28
N GLY A 375 0.44 -7.53 31.11
CA GLY A 375 -0.79 -7.85 30.37
C GLY A 375 -1.73 -8.74 31.17
N ASN A 376 -1.20 -9.75 31.88
CA ASN A 376 -2.00 -10.65 32.72
C ASN A 376 -2.66 -9.92 33.89
N GLU A 377 -1.95 -8.99 34.52
CA GLU A 377 -2.49 -8.15 35.61
C GLU A 377 -3.63 -7.27 35.12
N LEU A 378 -3.44 -6.57 34.00
CA LEU A 378 -4.48 -5.74 33.38
C LEU A 378 -5.68 -6.57 32.94
N PHE A 379 -5.45 -7.77 32.40
CA PHE A 379 -6.53 -8.70 32.05
C PHE A 379 -7.36 -9.10 33.27
N LYS A 380 -6.72 -9.42 34.40
CA LYS A 380 -7.41 -9.73 35.66
C LYS A 380 -8.22 -8.54 36.19
N ASN A 381 -7.71 -7.33 35.99
CA ASN A 381 -8.40 -6.08 36.35
C ASN A 381 -9.52 -5.69 35.37
N GLY A 382 -9.72 -6.45 34.28
CA GLY A 382 -10.74 -6.17 33.26
C GLY A 382 -10.35 -5.09 32.25
N ASP A 383 -9.13 -4.56 32.31
CA ASP A 383 -8.62 -3.58 31.34
C ASP A 383 -8.02 -4.30 30.12
N TYR A 384 -8.91 -4.84 29.30
CA TYR A 384 -8.54 -5.61 28.11
C TYR A 384 -7.83 -4.77 27.04
N ALA A 385 -8.16 -3.48 26.94
CA ALA A 385 -7.58 -2.61 25.92
C ALA A 385 -6.10 -2.32 26.19
N ASN A 386 -5.72 -2.07 27.45
CA ASN A 386 -4.32 -1.91 27.80
C ASN A 386 -3.59 -3.26 27.86
N ALA A 387 -4.24 -4.35 28.30
CA ALA A 387 -3.67 -5.69 28.22
C ALA A 387 -3.24 -6.06 26.78
N ILE A 388 -4.04 -5.72 25.77
CA ILE A 388 -3.70 -5.90 24.35
C ILE A 388 -2.40 -5.18 23.98
N LYS A 389 -2.14 -3.98 24.51
CA LYS A 389 -0.89 -3.24 24.23
C LYS A 389 0.32 -4.00 24.73
N HIS A 390 0.27 -4.48 25.97
CA HIS A 390 1.34 -5.27 26.58
C HIS A 390 1.55 -6.61 25.88
N TYR A 391 0.49 -7.35 25.55
CA TYR A 391 0.65 -8.58 24.76
C TYR A 391 1.16 -8.33 23.33
N THR A 392 0.78 -7.21 22.72
CA THR A 392 1.31 -6.83 21.40
C THR A 392 2.80 -6.51 21.49
N GLU A 393 3.23 -5.89 22.58
CA GLU A 393 4.63 -5.62 22.84
C GLU A 393 5.41 -6.92 23.10
N ALA A 394 4.87 -7.83 23.92
CA ALA A 394 5.42 -9.17 24.12
C ALA A 394 5.61 -9.93 22.80
N ILE A 395 4.64 -9.87 21.88
CA ILE A 395 4.73 -10.48 20.54
C ILE A 395 5.86 -9.86 19.70
N LYS A 396 6.10 -8.55 19.78
CA LYS A 396 7.23 -7.95 19.06
C LYS A 396 8.58 -8.40 19.62
N ARG A 397 8.65 -8.58 20.94
CA ARG A 397 9.85 -9.01 21.68
C ARG A 397 10.13 -10.50 21.53
N ASN A 398 9.12 -11.33 21.36
CA ASN A 398 9.26 -12.75 21.08
C ASN A 398 8.08 -13.23 20.24
N PRO A 399 8.20 -13.16 18.90
CA PRO A 399 7.08 -13.45 17.99
C PRO A 399 6.75 -14.95 17.87
N ASP A 400 7.60 -15.82 18.39
CA ASP A 400 7.52 -17.27 18.19
C ASP A 400 6.85 -18.02 19.35
N ASP A 401 6.52 -17.34 20.47
CA ASP A 401 5.80 -17.98 21.57
C ASP A 401 4.27 -17.88 21.36
N PRO A 402 3.55 -19.01 21.25
CA PRO A 402 2.10 -19.05 21.02
C PRO A 402 1.28 -18.45 22.17
N LYS A 403 1.82 -18.38 23.40
CA LYS A 403 1.10 -17.91 24.59
C LYS A 403 0.64 -16.47 24.45
N TYR A 404 1.47 -15.59 23.86
CA TYR A 404 1.16 -14.16 23.77
C TYR A 404 -0.03 -13.91 22.84
N TYR A 405 -0.10 -14.64 21.71
CA TYR A 405 -1.24 -14.59 20.79
C TYR A 405 -2.50 -15.13 21.45
N SER A 406 -2.43 -16.26 22.16
CA SER A 406 -3.58 -16.81 22.91
C SER A 406 -4.11 -15.85 23.98
N ASN A 407 -3.21 -15.16 24.70
CA ASN A 407 -3.60 -14.20 25.73
C ASN A 407 -4.23 -12.93 25.12
N ARG A 408 -3.69 -12.44 23.99
CA ARG A 408 -4.29 -11.32 23.26
C ARG A 408 -5.63 -11.68 22.62
N ALA A 409 -5.77 -12.89 22.09
CA ALA A 409 -7.04 -13.43 21.60
C ALA A 409 -8.10 -13.49 22.71
N ALA A 410 -7.71 -13.81 23.95
CA ALA A 410 -8.62 -13.77 25.10
C ALA A 410 -9.16 -12.34 25.35
N CYS A 411 -8.31 -11.32 25.23
CA CYS A 411 -8.72 -9.92 25.34
C CYS A 411 -9.69 -9.53 24.21
N TYR A 412 -9.37 -9.89 22.97
CA TYR A 412 -10.25 -9.64 21.82
C TYR A 412 -11.61 -10.32 21.97
N THR A 413 -11.64 -11.52 22.54
CA THR A 413 -12.90 -12.22 22.87
C THR A 413 -13.76 -11.40 23.85
N LYS A 414 -13.14 -10.82 24.88
CA LYS A 414 -13.83 -9.99 25.88
C LYS A 414 -14.33 -8.66 25.30
N LEU A 415 -13.63 -8.12 24.30
CA LEU A 415 -14.01 -6.90 23.59
C LEU A 415 -14.92 -7.15 22.39
N ALA A 416 -15.34 -8.40 22.13
CA ALA A 416 -16.10 -8.81 20.94
C ALA A 416 -15.41 -8.46 19.59
N ALA A 417 -14.08 -8.27 19.60
CA ALA A 417 -13.28 -8.05 18.40
C ALA A 417 -12.88 -9.40 17.76
N PHE A 418 -13.89 -10.20 17.40
CA PHE A 418 -13.74 -11.61 17.06
C PHE A 418 -12.81 -11.87 15.87
N ASP A 419 -12.82 -11.03 14.83
CA ASP A 419 -11.95 -11.21 13.66
C ASP A 419 -10.46 -11.10 13.99
N LEU A 420 -10.09 -10.19 14.91
CA LEU A 420 -8.71 -10.04 15.38
C LEU A 420 -8.31 -11.22 16.27
N GLY A 421 -9.23 -11.66 17.13
CA GLY A 421 -9.04 -12.83 17.98
C GLY A 421 -8.84 -14.13 17.19
N LEU A 422 -9.58 -14.32 16.09
CA LEU A 422 -9.41 -15.48 15.20
C LEU A 422 -8.04 -15.49 14.53
N LYS A 423 -7.57 -14.34 14.03
CA LYS A 423 -6.23 -14.20 13.46
C LYS A 423 -5.14 -14.59 14.47
N ASP A 424 -5.29 -14.15 15.72
CA ASP A 424 -4.36 -14.53 16.78
C ASP A 424 -4.45 -16.01 17.15
N CYS A 425 -5.64 -16.61 17.16
CA CYS A 425 -5.78 -18.06 17.35
C CYS A 425 -5.13 -18.85 16.21
N ASP A 426 -5.32 -18.43 14.96
CA ASP A 426 -4.72 -19.08 13.81
C ASP A 426 -3.19 -18.97 13.85
N LYS A 427 -2.65 -17.79 14.20
CA LYS A 427 -1.20 -17.62 14.36
C LYS A 427 -0.65 -18.44 15.52
N CYS A 428 -1.38 -18.50 16.64
CA CYS A 428 -1.04 -19.32 17.79
C CYS A 428 -0.93 -20.81 17.40
N LEU A 429 -1.87 -21.31 16.61
CA LEU A 429 -1.92 -22.70 16.15
C LEU A 429 -0.96 -22.99 14.98
N GLU A 430 -0.57 -21.97 14.22
CA GLU A 430 0.52 -22.07 13.25
C GLU A 430 1.87 -22.27 13.95
N LEU A 431 2.10 -21.58 15.08
CA LEU A 431 3.31 -21.70 15.90
C LEU A 431 3.36 -23.01 16.67
N ASP A 432 2.25 -23.40 17.29
CA ASP A 432 2.13 -24.68 18.00
C ASP A 432 0.73 -25.29 17.81
N PRO A 433 0.57 -26.24 16.87
CA PRO A 433 -0.70 -26.92 16.63
C PRO A 433 -1.23 -27.70 17.84
N LYS A 434 -0.36 -28.08 18.81
CA LYS A 434 -0.73 -28.81 20.02
C LYS A 434 -1.07 -27.89 21.20
N PHE A 435 -1.07 -26.58 20.98
CA PHE A 435 -1.38 -25.61 22.01
C PHE A 435 -2.89 -25.60 22.31
N ILE A 436 -3.33 -26.43 23.27
CA ILE A 436 -4.74 -26.67 23.64
C ILE A 436 -5.50 -25.35 23.87
N LYS A 437 -4.89 -24.39 24.57
CA LYS A 437 -5.52 -23.08 24.82
C LYS A 437 -5.84 -22.33 23.53
N GLY A 438 -5.05 -22.47 22.47
CA GLY A 438 -5.33 -21.85 21.16
C GLY A 438 -6.63 -22.38 20.55
N TRP A 439 -6.85 -23.70 20.59
CA TRP A 439 -8.09 -24.33 20.12
C TRP A 439 -9.30 -23.92 20.97
N ILE A 440 -9.14 -23.87 22.29
CA ILE A 440 -10.20 -23.42 23.20
C ILE A 440 -10.58 -21.95 22.93
N ARG A 441 -9.58 -21.06 22.77
CA ARG A 441 -9.81 -19.64 22.44
C ARG A 441 -10.53 -19.49 21.10
N LYS A 442 -10.12 -20.26 20.08
CA LYS A 442 -10.80 -20.32 18.79
C LYS A 442 -12.25 -20.76 18.91
N GLY A 443 -12.52 -21.82 19.67
CA GLY A 443 -13.87 -22.30 19.96
C GLY A 443 -14.75 -21.22 20.61
N LYS A 444 -14.22 -20.52 21.62
CA LYS A 444 -14.94 -19.44 22.32
C LYS A 444 -15.29 -18.26 21.41
N ILE A 445 -14.37 -17.87 20.55
CA ILE A 445 -14.61 -16.77 19.60
C ILE A 445 -15.66 -17.18 18.57
N LEU A 446 -15.54 -18.38 17.99
CA LEU A 446 -16.52 -18.90 17.04
C LEU A 446 -17.91 -19.04 17.66
N GLN A 447 -17.98 -19.45 18.92
CA GLN A 447 -19.22 -19.47 19.69
C GLN A 447 -19.80 -18.06 19.88
N GLY A 448 -18.98 -17.06 20.18
CA GLY A 448 -19.38 -15.65 20.24
C GLY A 448 -19.89 -15.10 18.90
N MET A 449 -19.37 -15.61 17.78
CA MET A 449 -19.84 -15.31 16.42
C MET A 449 -21.06 -16.16 16.00
N GLN A 450 -21.65 -16.96 16.90
CA GLN A 450 -22.73 -17.90 16.61
C GLN A 450 -22.41 -18.95 15.54
N GLN A 451 -21.12 -19.23 15.29
CA GLN A 451 -20.65 -20.27 14.38
C GLN A 451 -20.45 -21.59 15.15
N HIS A 452 -21.53 -22.11 15.74
CA HIS A 452 -21.49 -23.24 16.67
C HIS A 452 -20.89 -24.53 16.08
N GLY A 453 -21.14 -24.84 14.80
CA GLY A 453 -20.55 -26.03 14.15
C GLY A 453 -19.02 -25.97 14.03
N LYS A 454 -18.47 -24.82 13.64
CA LYS A 454 -17.01 -24.61 13.63
C LYS A 454 -16.44 -24.57 15.04
N ALA A 455 -17.18 -24.01 16.00
CA ALA A 455 -16.78 -24.01 17.41
C ALA A 455 -16.68 -25.44 17.96
N LEU A 456 -17.63 -26.33 17.62
CA LEU A 456 -17.57 -27.75 17.98
C LEU A 456 -16.29 -28.40 17.47
N SER A 457 -15.93 -28.17 16.22
CA SER A 457 -14.70 -28.74 15.64
C SER A 457 -13.43 -28.22 16.33
N ALA A 458 -13.41 -26.95 16.74
CA ALA A 458 -12.30 -26.40 17.51
C ALA A 458 -12.21 -27.00 18.92
N TYR A 459 -13.34 -27.14 19.63
CA TYR A 459 -13.36 -27.78 20.95
C TYR A 459 -13.05 -29.28 20.87
N GLN A 460 -13.51 -29.97 19.84
CA GLN A 460 -13.21 -31.38 19.58
C GLN A 460 -11.69 -31.60 19.48
N LYS A 461 -10.99 -30.76 18.70
CA LYS A 461 -9.52 -30.80 18.61
C LYS A 461 -8.84 -30.55 19.97
N ALA A 462 -9.40 -29.68 20.81
CA ALA A 462 -8.89 -29.48 22.17
C ALA A 462 -9.10 -30.72 23.05
N ILE A 463 -10.25 -31.38 22.94
CA ILE A 463 -10.60 -32.61 23.69
C ILE A 463 -9.76 -33.81 23.24
N GLU A 464 -9.47 -33.93 21.96
CA GLU A 464 -8.57 -34.97 21.43
C GLU A 464 -7.16 -34.87 22.03
N MET A 465 -6.71 -33.66 22.36
CA MET A 465 -5.41 -33.41 22.98
C MET A 465 -5.45 -33.57 24.50
N ASP A 466 -6.52 -33.10 25.15
CA ASP A 466 -6.75 -33.22 26.58
C ASP A 466 -8.22 -33.59 26.86
N PRO A 467 -8.53 -34.89 26.98
CA PRO A 467 -9.89 -35.37 27.18
C PRO A 467 -10.55 -34.90 28.49
N ASN A 468 -9.75 -34.47 29.46
CA ASN A 468 -10.23 -34.04 30.78
C ASN A 468 -10.32 -32.51 30.89
N ASN A 469 -10.11 -31.77 29.79
CA ASN A 469 -10.16 -30.32 29.81
C ASN A 469 -11.59 -29.80 30.03
N SER A 470 -11.86 -29.25 31.20
CA SER A 470 -13.21 -28.78 31.58
C SER A 470 -13.73 -27.67 30.65
N GLU A 471 -12.87 -26.71 30.27
CA GLU A 471 -13.23 -25.57 29.42
C GLU A 471 -13.61 -26.02 28.00
N ALA A 472 -12.89 -27.01 27.46
CA ALA A 472 -13.20 -27.58 26.15
C ALA A 472 -14.48 -28.44 26.17
N LEU A 473 -14.65 -29.29 27.19
CA LEU A 473 -15.85 -30.12 27.36
C LEU A 473 -17.12 -29.29 27.55
N GLU A 474 -17.06 -28.22 28.35
CA GLU A 474 -18.18 -27.31 28.56
C GLU A 474 -18.53 -26.56 27.27
N GLY A 475 -17.52 -26.02 26.57
CA GLY A 475 -17.70 -25.35 25.29
C GLY A 475 -18.32 -26.27 24.22
N TYR A 476 -17.85 -27.52 24.17
CA TYR A 476 -18.40 -28.54 23.28
C TYR A 476 -19.87 -28.86 23.60
N ARG A 477 -20.21 -29.12 24.87
CA ARG A 477 -21.59 -29.39 25.30
C ARG A 477 -22.52 -28.21 24.98
N SER A 478 -22.07 -26.99 25.29
CA SER A 478 -22.83 -25.76 25.02
C SER A 478 -23.11 -25.59 23.52
N CYS A 479 -22.11 -25.77 22.67
CA CYS A 479 -22.29 -25.68 21.22
C CYS A 479 -23.17 -26.81 20.67
N THR A 480 -23.06 -28.02 21.23
CA THR A 480 -23.90 -29.17 20.84
C THR A 480 -25.37 -28.90 21.13
N MET A 481 -25.67 -28.38 22.33
CA MET A 481 -27.04 -27.99 22.69
C MET A 481 -27.57 -26.88 21.77
N ALA A 482 -26.76 -25.87 21.45
CA ALA A 482 -27.16 -24.78 20.57
C ALA A 482 -27.48 -25.27 19.14
N VAL A 483 -26.66 -26.17 18.60
CA VAL A 483 -26.90 -26.80 17.27
C VAL A 483 -28.18 -27.64 17.29
N ASN A 484 -28.38 -28.44 18.33
CA ASN A 484 -29.55 -29.33 18.45
C ASN A 484 -30.86 -28.58 18.73
N SER A 485 -30.79 -27.38 19.34
CA SER A 485 -31.98 -26.60 19.70
C SER A 485 -32.60 -25.87 18.50
N ASN A 486 -31.86 -25.64 17.42
CA ASN A 486 -32.41 -25.00 16.21
C ASN A 486 -31.99 -25.70 14.89
N PRO A 487 -32.42 -26.97 14.66
CA PRO A 487 -31.95 -27.77 13.53
C PRO A 487 -32.29 -27.18 12.16
N GLU A 488 -33.42 -26.47 12.02
CA GLU A 488 -33.85 -25.86 10.76
C GLU A 488 -32.94 -24.69 10.36
N GLU A 489 -32.54 -23.84 11.32
CA GLU A 489 -31.65 -22.72 11.05
C GLU A 489 -30.24 -23.19 10.68
N VAL A 490 -29.75 -24.22 11.38
CA VAL A 490 -28.47 -24.87 11.07
C VAL A 490 -28.50 -25.46 9.66
N ARG A 491 -29.56 -26.19 9.31
CA ARG A 491 -29.74 -26.75 7.97
C ARG A 491 -29.78 -25.67 6.90
N LYS A 492 -30.52 -24.57 7.14
CA LYS A 492 -30.60 -23.44 6.20
C LYS A 492 -29.24 -22.78 5.99
N ARG A 493 -28.47 -22.55 7.06
CA ARG A 493 -27.13 -21.94 7.00
C ARG A 493 -26.12 -22.86 6.32
N ALA A 494 -26.12 -24.14 6.66
CA ALA A 494 -25.22 -25.11 6.04
C ALA A 494 -25.51 -25.29 4.55
N MET A 495 -26.78 -25.32 4.16
CA MET A 495 -27.18 -25.37 2.74
C MET A 495 -26.93 -24.05 1.99
N ALA A 496 -26.54 -22.96 2.65
CA ALA A 496 -26.09 -21.76 1.97
C ALA A 496 -24.61 -21.85 1.52
N ASP A 497 -23.83 -22.82 2.04
CA ASP A 497 -22.46 -23.08 1.61
C ASP A 497 -22.47 -23.96 0.32
N PRO A 498 -21.98 -23.47 -0.83
CA PRO A 498 -21.95 -24.23 -2.08
C PRO A 498 -21.17 -25.54 -1.99
N GLU A 499 -20.13 -25.59 -1.15
CA GLU A 499 -19.31 -26.79 -0.95
C GLU A 499 -20.12 -27.86 -0.20
N VAL A 500 -20.88 -27.47 0.82
CA VAL A 500 -21.79 -28.37 1.55
C VAL A 500 -22.89 -28.88 0.63
N GLN A 501 -23.45 -28.03 -0.24
CA GLN A 501 -24.42 -28.49 -1.24
C GLN A 501 -23.83 -29.51 -2.20
N ALA A 502 -22.60 -29.29 -2.67
CA ALA A 502 -21.90 -30.22 -3.56
C ALA A 502 -21.68 -31.58 -2.89
N ILE A 503 -21.24 -31.59 -1.63
CA ILE A 503 -21.07 -32.82 -0.83
C ILE A 503 -22.41 -33.54 -0.68
N MET A 504 -23.50 -32.82 -0.40
CA MET A 504 -24.84 -33.40 -0.24
C MET A 504 -25.47 -33.86 -1.56
N ARG A 505 -24.95 -33.43 -2.72
CA ARG A 505 -25.37 -33.89 -4.05
C ARG A 505 -24.57 -35.09 -4.56
N ASP A 506 -23.40 -35.34 -3.98
CA ASP A 506 -22.55 -36.48 -4.30
C ASP A 506 -23.24 -37.81 -3.94
N PRO A 507 -23.58 -38.68 -4.91
CA PRO A 507 -24.26 -39.94 -4.66
C PRO A 507 -23.47 -40.89 -3.74
N ALA A 508 -22.13 -40.87 -3.81
CA ALA A 508 -21.29 -41.69 -2.97
C ALA A 508 -21.38 -41.23 -1.50
N MET A 509 -21.36 -39.91 -1.27
CA MET A 509 -21.52 -39.37 0.08
C MET A 509 -22.91 -39.60 0.65
N ARG A 510 -23.97 -39.57 -0.16
CA ARG A 510 -25.32 -39.91 0.34
C ARG A 510 -25.40 -41.34 0.85
N LEU A 511 -24.82 -42.29 0.11
CA LEU A 511 -24.75 -43.70 0.53
C LEU A 511 -23.94 -43.85 1.82
N ILE A 512 -22.82 -43.13 1.96
CA ILE A 512 -22.00 -43.15 3.18
C ILE A 512 -22.76 -42.58 4.38
N LEU A 513 -23.49 -41.47 4.21
CA LEU A 513 -24.30 -40.86 5.26
C LEU A 513 -25.49 -41.75 5.67
N GLU A 514 -26.10 -42.47 4.72
CA GLU A 514 -27.16 -43.45 4.98
C GLU A 514 -26.62 -44.68 5.72
N GLN A 515 -25.45 -45.17 5.31
CA GLN A 515 -24.73 -46.24 6.04
C GLN A 515 -24.36 -45.80 7.45
N MET A 516 -23.93 -44.55 7.64
CA MET A 516 -23.59 -43.99 8.96
C MET A 516 -24.79 -43.98 9.92
N GLN A 517 -26.01 -43.78 9.42
CA GLN A 517 -27.23 -43.83 10.24
C GLN A 517 -27.60 -45.26 10.67
N ASN A 518 -27.28 -46.26 9.84
CA ASN A 518 -27.67 -47.65 10.05
C ASN A 518 -26.56 -48.51 10.73
N ASP A 519 -25.29 -48.15 10.52
CA ASP A 519 -24.12 -48.83 11.10
C ASP A 519 -23.00 -47.81 11.45
N PRO A 520 -22.91 -47.36 12.71
CA PRO A 520 -21.88 -46.44 13.16
C PRO A 520 -20.44 -46.99 13.02
N LYS A 521 -20.25 -48.31 12.91
CA LYS A 521 -18.91 -48.90 12.74
C LYS A 521 -18.39 -48.75 11.31
N ALA A 522 -19.29 -48.76 10.32
CA ALA A 522 -18.93 -48.53 8.92
C ALA A 522 -18.28 -47.15 8.69
N LEU A 523 -18.59 -46.16 9.55
CA LEU A 523 -17.99 -44.83 9.51
C LEU A 523 -16.46 -44.87 9.68
N GLN A 524 -15.94 -45.76 10.53
CA GLN A 524 -14.50 -45.85 10.76
C GLN A 524 -13.72 -46.29 9.51
N ASP A 525 -14.34 -47.13 8.68
CA ASP A 525 -13.71 -47.59 7.44
C ASP A 525 -13.73 -46.49 6.35
N HIS A 526 -14.80 -45.71 6.28
CA HIS A 526 -14.90 -44.56 5.36
C HIS A 526 -13.96 -43.41 5.73
N LEU A 527 -13.71 -43.18 7.02
CA LEU A 527 -12.77 -42.17 7.51
C LEU A 527 -11.30 -42.49 7.18
N LYS A 528 -10.97 -43.72 6.74
CA LYS A 528 -9.62 -44.05 6.24
C LYS A 528 -9.31 -43.37 4.91
N ASN A 529 -10.33 -43.01 4.13
CA ASN A 529 -10.14 -42.24 2.91
C ASN A 529 -10.07 -40.73 3.26
N PRO A 530 -8.95 -40.05 2.98
CA PRO A 530 -8.76 -38.65 3.37
C PRO A 530 -9.76 -37.70 2.70
N ASP A 531 -10.21 -37.99 1.47
CA ASP A 531 -11.18 -37.15 0.77
C ASP A 531 -12.57 -37.27 1.39
N ILE A 532 -12.96 -38.49 1.78
CA ILE A 532 -14.23 -38.75 2.46
C ILE A 532 -14.20 -38.15 3.88
N ALA A 533 -13.08 -38.31 4.59
CA ALA A 533 -12.88 -37.72 5.91
C ALA A 533 -12.97 -36.19 5.87
N ALA A 534 -12.39 -35.53 4.87
CA ALA A 534 -12.49 -34.08 4.68
C ALA A 534 -13.95 -33.63 4.44
N LYS A 535 -14.69 -34.37 3.60
CA LYS A 535 -16.12 -34.09 3.34
C LYS A 535 -16.97 -34.28 4.60
N ILE A 536 -16.74 -35.34 5.37
CA ILE A 536 -17.44 -35.58 6.64
C ILE A 536 -17.10 -34.49 7.65
N GLN A 537 -15.84 -34.09 7.76
CA GLN A 537 -15.39 -33.00 8.63
C GLN A 537 -16.08 -31.68 8.25
N LYS A 538 -16.20 -31.36 6.96
CA LYS A 538 -16.92 -30.18 6.47
C LYS A 538 -18.40 -30.21 6.86
N LEU A 539 -19.05 -31.37 6.79
CA LEU A 539 -20.45 -31.53 7.22
C LEU A 539 -20.60 -31.39 8.75
N LEU A 540 -19.65 -31.89 9.54
CA LEU A 540 -19.61 -31.68 10.99
C LEU A 540 -19.42 -30.19 11.35
N GLU A 541 -18.51 -29.50 10.66
CA GLU A 541 -18.29 -28.05 10.82
C GLU A 541 -19.52 -27.22 10.46
N SER A 542 -20.33 -27.70 9.51
CA SER A 542 -21.60 -27.08 9.14
C SER A 542 -22.74 -27.33 10.15
N GLY A 543 -22.56 -28.29 11.06
CA GLY A 543 -23.58 -28.71 12.02
C GLY A 543 -24.70 -29.58 11.45
N LEU A 544 -24.61 -30.02 10.19
CA LEU A 544 -25.62 -30.88 9.55
C LEU A 544 -25.63 -32.31 10.07
N ILE A 545 -24.48 -32.78 10.55
CA ILE A 545 -24.31 -34.12 11.11
C ILE A 545 -23.60 -33.99 12.45
N ALA A 546 -23.82 -34.96 13.34
CA ALA A 546 -23.10 -35.15 14.59
C ALA A 546 -22.67 -36.61 14.67
N ILE A 547 -21.48 -36.86 15.22
CA ILE A 547 -21.03 -38.22 15.55
C ILE A 547 -21.42 -38.44 17.02
N HIS A 548 -22.20 -39.48 17.28
CA HIS A 548 -22.67 -39.88 18.61
C HIS A 548 -21.87 -41.05 19.17
#